data_AF-A0A522KBV2-F1
#
_entry.id   AF-A0A522KBV2-F1
#
_cell.length_a   1.000
_cell.length_b   1.000
_cell.length_c   1.000
_cell.angle_alpha   90.00
_cell.angle_beta   90.00
_cell.angle_gamma   90.00
#
_symmetry.space_group_name_H-M   'P 1'
#
loop_
_entity.id
_entity.type
_entity.pdbx_description
1 polymer ?
#
loop_
_entity_poly.entity_id
_entity_poly.type
_entity_poly.pdbx_seq_one_letter_code
_entity_poly.pdbx_strand_id
1 'polypeptide(L)'
;MRGWPQSPHWRHRALSIASAEFARRRRQLMKMAGDDAALLIAAAPERMRNADAAWPYRQDSDFHYLAGFPETDAVLALLPGRKHGEVVLFCRERDAERERWHGEITGTERAVADFGMDDAFPIDDIDDILPGMIEGRARVYCHFGREPAFDAQLMGWMRRLRQLRGGGVAPKEFVALGHLLHDLRLYKSRDELRLMRTAAAVAAEAHLAAMRGAVSGRHEYEVEADILHTIRRHGAVPSFPPIVAGGARACTMHYTANRAPLADGELLLIDAGAEVDCYASDISRTFPVGGRYSREQRALYEVVLTAQLAAIDEVRPGNPFDAAHHVAIRVIAEGLCALGLLDGDADSAIAEGRYKRFFPSKTGHWLGLDVHDVGDYRIDGEPRLLEPGMVVTVEPGIYVPPDETGVPERWRGIGIRIEDDVAVTRDGHEVLSAGVPKDPGEIEALLAGR
;
A
#
# COMPACT_ATOMS: atom_id res chain seq x y z
N MET A 1 21.00 30.33 39.07
CA MET A 1 19.86 29.79 38.30
C MET A 1 20.34 29.63 36.86
N ARG A 2 20.80 28.43 36.47
CA ARG A 2 21.23 28.15 35.10
C ARG A 2 19.99 27.68 34.34
N GLY A 3 19.68 28.37 33.25
CA GLY A 3 18.52 28.11 32.42
C GLY A 3 18.53 26.66 31.91
N TRP A 4 17.35 26.07 31.88
CA TRP A 4 17.13 24.80 31.21
C TRP A 4 17.48 24.99 29.73
N PRO A 5 18.28 24.10 29.12
CA PRO A 5 18.49 24.14 27.69
C PRO A 5 17.11 24.02 27.02
N GLN A 6 16.80 24.96 26.12
CA GLN A 6 15.60 24.84 25.29
C GLN A 6 15.68 23.50 24.57
N SER A 7 14.69 22.65 24.85
CA SER A 7 14.52 21.34 24.25
C SER A 7 14.63 21.46 22.73
N PRO A 8 15.30 20.53 22.03
CA PRO A 8 15.13 20.45 20.60
C PRO A 8 13.65 20.13 20.37
N HIS A 9 12.93 21.07 19.76
CA HIS A 9 11.60 20.82 19.21
C HIS A 9 11.64 19.43 18.58
N TRP A 10 10.73 18.55 19.00
CA TRP A 10 10.51 17.26 18.37
C TRP A 10 9.99 17.56 16.97
N ARG A 11 10.89 17.97 16.07
CA ARG A 11 10.60 18.11 14.66
C ARG A 11 10.10 16.73 14.29
N HIS A 12 8.80 16.61 13.99
CA HIS A 12 8.34 15.61 13.05
C HIS A 12 9.43 15.55 11.98
N ARG A 13 10.10 14.39 11.88
CA ARG A 13 11.16 14.19 10.89
C ARG A 13 10.58 14.72 9.59
N ALA A 14 11.20 15.76 9.01
CA ALA A 14 10.64 16.41 7.83
C ALA A 14 10.31 15.32 6.82
N LEU A 15 9.08 15.31 6.29
CA LEU A 15 8.65 14.30 5.33
C LEU A 15 9.73 14.13 4.26
N SER A 16 9.99 12.89 3.88
CA SER A 16 11.04 12.61 2.90
C SER A 16 10.68 13.18 1.52
N ILE A 17 9.38 13.32 1.22
CA ILE A 17 8.88 14.09 0.07
C ILE A 17 8.92 15.58 0.40
N ALA A 18 9.63 16.36 -0.41
CA ALA A 18 9.75 17.81 -0.22
C ALA A 18 8.46 18.56 -0.56
N SER A 19 8.21 19.71 0.09
CA SER A 19 7.05 20.58 -0.17
C SER A 19 6.88 20.97 -1.64
N ALA A 20 7.98 21.09 -2.39
CA ALA A 20 7.96 21.39 -3.82
C ALA A 20 7.31 20.28 -4.67
N GLU A 21 7.41 19.02 -4.23
CA GLU A 21 6.78 17.88 -4.89
C GLU A 21 5.27 17.87 -4.68
N PHE A 22 4.81 18.07 -3.44
CA PHE A 22 3.37 18.26 -3.15
C PHE A 22 2.77 19.39 -3.99
N ALA A 23 3.45 20.54 -4.06
CA ALA A 23 3.02 21.67 -4.89
C ALA A 23 2.98 21.33 -6.39
N ARG A 24 3.92 20.52 -6.89
CA ARG A 24 3.93 20.05 -8.29
C ARG A 24 2.73 19.15 -8.58
N ARG A 25 2.42 18.21 -7.69
CA ARG A 25 1.25 17.31 -7.80
C ARG A 25 -0.06 18.10 -7.83
N ARG A 26 -0.24 19.05 -6.90
CA ARG A 26 -1.42 19.95 -6.87
C ARG A 26 -1.57 20.72 -8.19
N ARG A 27 -0.50 21.34 -8.69
CA ARG A 27 -0.53 22.08 -9.97
C ARG A 27 -0.89 21.19 -11.15
N GLN A 28 -0.34 19.98 -11.22
CA GLN A 28 -0.63 19.05 -12.31
C GLN A 28 -2.08 18.59 -12.29
N LEU A 29 -2.60 18.22 -11.11
CA LEU A 29 -3.99 17.83 -10.93
C LEU A 29 -4.95 18.97 -11.31
N MET A 30 -4.68 20.20 -10.85
CA MET A 30 -5.45 21.40 -11.20
C MET A 30 -5.47 21.64 -12.72
N LYS A 31 -4.34 21.49 -13.40
CA LYS A 31 -4.25 21.59 -14.86
C LYS A 31 -5.10 20.54 -15.58
N MET A 32 -5.15 19.31 -15.07
CA MET A 32 -5.97 18.22 -15.63
C MET A 32 -7.47 18.47 -15.44
N ALA A 33 -7.87 19.05 -14.31
CA ALA A 33 -9.27 19.34 -14.02
C ALA A 33 -9.82 20.57 -14.79
N GLY A 34 -8.99 21.60 -14.99
CA GLY A 34 -9.35 22.83 -15.68
C GLY A 34 -9.85 23.97 -14.77
N ASP A 35 -9.89 25.18 -15.31
CA ASP A 35 -10.06 26.43 -14.55
C ASP A 35 -11.42 26.61 -13.86
N ASP A 36 -12.46 25.91 -14.33
CA ASP A 36 -13.82 25.98 -13.80
C ASP A 36 -14.12 24.91 -12.73
N ALA A 37 -13.11 24.11 -12.34
CA ALA A 37 -13.23 23.05 -11.35
C ALA A 37 -13.02 23.55 -9.91
N ALA A 38 -13.58 22.80 -8.96
CA ALA A 38 -13.13 22.75 -7.57
C ALA A 38 -12.82 21.31 -7.22
N LEU A 39 -11.65 21.04 -6.62
CA LEU A 39 -11.31 19.70 -6.14
C LEU A 39 -11.28 19.71 -4.62
N LEU A 40 -12.06 18.83 -4.00
CA LEU A 40 -12.23 18.74 -2.55
C LEU A 40 -11.77 17.37 -2.07
N ILE A 41 -10.80 17.37 -1.16
CA ILE A 41 -10.19 16.15 -0.62
C ILE A 41 -10.22 16.25 0.89
N ALA A 42 -10.94 15.35 1.55
CA ALA A 42 -11.00 15.28 3.01
C ALA A 42 -9.85 14.44 3.55
N ALA A 43 -9.32 14.82 4.71
CA ALA A 43 -8.46 13.97 5.50
C ALA A 43 -9.21 12.71 5.95
N ALA A 44 -8.47 11.64 6.22
CA ALA A 44 -9.04 10.47 6.85
C ALA A 44 -9.60 10.84 8.23
N PRO A 45 -10.79 10.36 8.59
CA PRO A 45 -11.30 10.48 9.95
C PRO A 45 -10.56 9.56 10.93
N GLU A 46 -10.58 9.92 12.21
CA GLU A 46 -10.16 9.01 13.28
C GLU A 46 -11.09 7.78 13.38
N ARG A 47 -10.51 6.64 13.78
CA ARG A 47 -11.23 5.36 13.90
C ARG A 47 -11.07 4.80 15.31
N MET A 48 -12.19 4.51 15.96
CA MET A 48 -12.17 3.93 17.31
C MET A 48 -11.85 2.44 17.27
N ARG A 49 -10.91 2.01 18.11
CA ARG A 49 -10.59 0.61 18.35
C ARG A 49 -11.52 0.00 19.39
N ASN A 50 -11.60 0.63 20.56
CA ASN A 50 -12.45 0.18 21.65
C ASN A 50 -12.85 1.37 22.53
N ALA A 51 -14.14 1.61 22.69
CA ALA A 51 -14.69 2.73 23.47
C ALA A 51 -14.03 4.07 23.08
N ASP A 52 -13.15 4.61 23.93
CA ASP A 52 -12.45 5.89 23.82
C ASP A 52 -11.00 5.78 23.29
N ALA A 53 -10.52 4.56 23.02
CA ALA A 53 -9.19 4.34 22.45
C ALA A 53 -9.25 4.26 20.92
N ALA A 54 -8.58 5.19 20.24
CA ALA A 54 -8.45 5.20 18.79
C ALA A 54 -7.41 4.20 18.28
N TRP A 55 -7.57 3.75 17.04
CA TRP A 55 -6.47 3.16 16.28
C TRP A 55 -5.40 4.22 16.00
N PRO A 56 -4.13 3.84 15.80
CA PRO A 56 -3.12 4.75 15.28
C PRO A 56 -3.62 5.42 14.00
N TYR A 57 -3.53 6.76 13.95
CA TYR A 57 -4.02 7.52 12.83
C TYR A 57 -3.22 7.23 11.56
N ARG A 58 -3.92 7.00 10.45
CA ARG A 58 -3.36 6.89 9.10
C ARG A 58 -4.15 7.82 8.20
N GLN A 59 -3.45 8.77 7.59
CA GLN A 59 -4.04 9.74 6.68
C GLN A 59 -4.60 9.06 5.42
N ASP A 60 -5.59 9.67 4.78
CA ASP A 60 -6.06 9.26 3.46
C ASP A 60 -4.92 9.43 2.43
N SER A 61 -4.69 8.41 1.61
CA SER A 61 -3.55 8.38 0.68
C SER A 61 -3.63 9.48 -0.38
N ASP A 62 -4.83 9.81 -0.87
CA ASP A 62 -5.05 10.87 -1.86
C ASP A 62 -4.82 12.28 -1.24
N PHE A 63 -5.29 12.50 0.00
CA PHE A 63 -5.01 13.70 0.78
C PHE A 63 -3.53 13.85 1.10
N HIS A 64 -2.90 12.79 1.61
CA HIS A 64 -1.46 12.77 1.90
C HIS A 64 -0.64 13.07 0.64
N TYR A 65 -0.96 12.44 -0.49
CA TYR A 65 -0.28 12.63 -1.77
C TYR A 65 -0.23 14.10 -2.22
N LEU A 66 -1.27 14.88 -1.92
CA LEU A 66 -1.41 16.28 -2.34
C LEU A 66 -0.97 17.29 -1.29
N ALA A 67 -1.13 17.00 0.00
CA ALA A 67 -0.90 17.96 1.08
C ALA A 67 0.33 17.65 1.94
N GLY A 68 0.69 16.38 2.12
CA GLY A 68 1.63 15.96 3.17
C GLY A 68 1.17 16.32 4.59
N PHE A 69 -0.08 16.75 4.78
CA PHE A 69 -0.58 17.25 6.06
C PHE A 69 -1.01 16.08 6.97
N PRO A 70 -0.48 15.97 8.21
CA PRO A 70 -0.56 14.73 8.99
C PRO A 70 -1.79 14.63 9.91
N GLU A 71 -2.63 15.67 10.01
CA GLU A 71 -3.72 15.71 10.98
C GLU A 71 -5.08 15.35 10.37
N THR A 72 -5.99 14.85 11.22
CA THR A 72 -7.42 14.65 10.92
C THR A 72 -8.19 15.97 10.91
N ASP A 73 -9.48 15.90 10.58
CA ASP A 73 -10.42 17.03 10.56
C ASP A 73 -9.89 18.18 9.69
N ALA A 74 -9.53 17.81 8.47
CA ALA A 74 -9.03 18.75 7.48
C ALA A 74 -9.65 18.49 6.11
N VAL A 75 -9.80 19.54 5.32
CA VAL A 75 -10.25 19.47 3.92
C VAL A 75 -9.36 20.35 3.07
N LEU A 76 -8.73 19.75 2.06
CA LEU A 76 -7.97 20.45 1.04
C LEU A 76 -8.92 20.85 -0.09
N ALA A 77 -8.96 22.14 -0.41
CA ALA A 77 -9.67 22.68 -1.56
C ALA A 77 -8.65 23.21 -2.58
N LEU A 78 -8.69 22.64 -3.79
CA LEU A 78 -7.93 23.12 -4.93
C LEU A 78 -8.86 23.85 -5.89
N LEU A 79 -8.55 25.11 -6.16
CA LEU A 79 -9.43 26.08 -6.81
C LEU A 79 -8.66 26.78 -7.95
N PRO A 80 -8.42 26.10 -9.09
CA PRO A 80 -7.74 26.66 -10.25
C PRO A 80 -8.20 28.09 -10.59
N GLY A 81 -7.27 29.00 -10.84
CA GLY A 81 -7.55 30.39 -11.22
C GLY A 81 -8.10 31.29 -10.10
N ARG A 82 -8.20 30.81 -8.84
CA ARG A 82 -8.65 31.66 -7.72
C ARG A 82 -7.58 32.72 -7.39
N LYS A 83 -7.93 34.01 -7.54
CA LYS A 83 -7.01 35.15 -7.36
C LYS A 83 -6.37 35.26 -5.98
N HIS A 84 -7.04 34.80 -4.93
CA HIS A 84 -6.56 34.87 -3.54
C HIS A 84 -5.82 33.61 -3.10
N GLY A 85 -5.34 32.80 -4.04
CA GLY A 85 -4.71 31.50 -3.77
C GLY A 85 -5.56 30.34 -4.28
N GLU A 86 -4.92 29.40 -4.95
CA GLU A 86 -5.57 28.22 -5.54
C GLU A 86 -5.62 27.05 -4.54
N VAL A 87 -4.72 27.03 -3.56
CA VAL A 87 -4.58 25.93 -2.60
C VAL A 87 -5.02 26.40 -1.22
N VAL A 88 -6.19 25.94 -0.78
CA VAL A 88 -6.78 26.32 0.51
C VAL A 88 -6.91 25.09 1.40
N LEU A 89 -6.46 25.19 2.66
CA LEU A 89 -6.64 24.13 3.65
C LEU A 89 -7.59 24.57 4.77
N PHE A 90 -8.64 23.79 5.00
CA PHE A 90 -9.42 23.86 6.23
C PHE A 90 -8.81 22.87 7.21
N CYS A 91 -8.40 23.33 8.39
CA CYS A 91 -7.79 22.49 9.43
C CYS A 91 -8.12 23.02 10.82
N ARG A 92 -7.79 22.25 11.86
CA ARG A 92 -7.99 22.68 13.25
C ARG A 92 -7.20 23.96 13.53
N GLU A 93 -7.82 24.90 14.25
CA GLU A 93 -7.14 26.04 14.84
C GLU A 93 -6.40 25.61 16.11
N ARG A 94 -5.38 26.37 16.51
CA ARG A 94 -4.66 26.09 17.76
C ARG A 94 -5.56 26.28 18.96
N ASP A 95 -5.60 25.28 19.83
CA ASP A 95 -6.38 25.28 21.06
C ASP A 95 -5.49 24.73 22.19
N ALA A 96 -5.10 25.60 23.12
CA ALA A 96 -4.18 25.24 24.20
C ALA A 96 -4.74 24.19 25.17
N GLU A 97 -6.06 24.07 25.30
CA GLU A 97 -6.67 23.01 26.11
C GLU A 97 -6.58 21.68 25.38
N ARG A 98 -6.98 21.61 24.11
CA ARG A 98 -6.83 20.39 23.31
C ARG A 98 -5.38 19.95 23.15
N GLU A 99 -4.47 20.89 22.91
CA GLU A 99 -3.05 20.61 22.75
C GLU A 99 -2.43 19.97 24.00
N ARG A 100 -2.94 20.31 25.18
CA ARG A 100 -2.52 19.68 26.44
C ARG A 100 -2.85 18.18 26.49
N TRP A 101 -3.98 17.78 25.90
CA TRP A 101 -4.47 16.40 25.96
C TRP A 101 -4.02 15.55 24.77
N HIS A 102 -4.02 16.13 23.58
CA HIS A 102 -3.89 15.39 22.32
C HIS A 102 -2.60 15.70 21.54
N GLY A 103 -1.78 16.62 22.04
CA GLY A 103 -0.55 17.05 21.39
C GLY A 103 -0.75 18.29 20.50
N GLU A 104 0.36 18.79 19.97
CA GLU A 104 0.41 20.02 19.18
C GLU A 104 -0.53 19.99 17.97
N ILE A 105 -1.22 21.10 17.72
CA ILE A 105 -2.04 21.32 16.53
C ILE A 105 -1.26 22.29 15.63
N THR A 106 -1.12 21.95 14.35
CA THR A 106 -0.38 22.77 13.38
C THR A 106 -0.97 24.19 13.32
N GLY A 107 -2.29 24.30 13.19
CA GLY A 107 -2.98 25.58 13.04
C GLY A 107 -2.87 26.17 11.64
N THR A 108 -3.73 27.14 11.35
CA THR A 108 -3.87 27.77 10.02
C THR A 108 -2.61 28.51 9.57
N GLU A 109 -1.94 29.23 10.46
CA GLU A 109 -0.70 29.97 10.14
C GLU A 109 0.42 29.03 9.66
N ARG A 110 0.61 27.89 10.34
CA ARG A 110 1.63 26.92 9.96
C ARG A 110 1.19 26.03 8.81
N ALA A 111 -0.10 25.81 8.59
CA ALA A 111 -0.58 25.19 7.37
C ALA A 111 -0.08 25.96 6.13
N VAL A 112 -0.15 27.29 6.16
CA VAL A 112 0.42 28.15 5.10
C VAL A 112 1.95 28.05 5.08
N ALA A 113 2.61 28.30 6.20
CA ALA A 113 4.07 28.43 6.25
C ALA A 113 4.83 27.10 5.99
N ASP A 114 4.38 25.99 6.57
CA ASP A 114 5.11 24.73 6.59
C ASP A 114 4.66 23.77 5.46
N PHE A 115 3.39 23.83 5.03
CA PHE A 115 2.83 22.91 4.03
C PHE A 115 2.59 23.57 2.65
N GLY A 116 2.86 24.87 2.53
CA GLY A 116 2.79 25.60 1.26
C GLY A 116 1.35 25.74 0.74
N MET A 117 0.41 25.94 1.66
CA MET A 117 -0.95 26.37 1.32
C MET A 117 -0.93 27.87 0.99
N ASP A 118 -1.80 28.32 0.09
CA ASP A 118 -1.93 29.75 -0.19
C ASP A 118 -2.77 30.46 0.87
N ASP A 119 -3.73 29.73 1.45
CA ASP A 119 -4.65 30.22 2.48
C ASP A 119 -5.08 29.06 3.39
N ALA A 120 -5.45 29.35 4.64
CA ALA A 120 -5.94 28.33 5.58
C ALA A 120 -6.97 28.88 6.56
N PHE A 121 -8.01 28.08 6.84
CA PHE A 121 -9.14 28.45 7.69
C PHE A 121 -9.43 27.39 8.76
N PRO A 122 -10.05 27.78 9.89
CA PRO A 122 -10.54 26.81 10.86
C PRO A 122 -11.53 25.84 10.20
N ILE A 123 -11.38 24.54 10.46
CA ILE A 123 -12.27 23.52 9.93
C ILE A 123 -13.72 23.72 10.40
N ASP A 124 -13.93 24.28 11.59
CA ASP A 124 -15.25 24.56 12.15
C ASP A 124 -16.01 25.64 11.34
N ASP A 125 -15.29 26.50 10.60
CA ASP A 125 -15.87 27.55 9.75
C ASP A 125 -16.11 27.08 8.30
N ILE A 126 -15.78 25.82 7.96
CA ILE A 126 -15.82 25.33 6.57
C ILE A 126 -17.21 25.48 5.94
N ASP A 127 -18.27 25.26 6.71
CA ASP A 127 -19.63 25.31 6.20
C ASP A 127 -20.04 26.72 5.77
N ASP A 128 -19.46 27.76 6.40
CA ASP A 128 -19.75 29.17 6.09
C ASP A 128 -18.84 29.72 4.98
N ILE A 129 -17.63 29.19 4.85
CA ILE A 129 -16.61 29.71 3.93
C ILE A 129 -16.60 28.96 2.59
N LEU A 130 -16.50 27.63 2.61
CA LEU A 130 -16.26 26.82 1.42
C LEU A 130 -17.37 26.97 0.35
N PRO A 131 -18.68 27.05 0.68
CA PRO A 131 -19.71 27.29 -0.32
C PRO A 131 -19.43 28.51 -1.19
N GLY A 132 -19.02 29.64 -0.60
CA GLY A 132 -18.70 30.85 -1.38
C GLY A 132 -17.50 30.68 -2.31
N MET A 133 -16.56 29.78 -1.98
CA MET A 133 -15.38 29.51 -2.81
C MET A 133 -15.66 28.62 -4.02
N ILE A 134 -16.67 27.76 -3.91
CA ILE A 134 -17.10 26.85 -4.98
C ILE A 134 -18.30 27.40 -5.78
N GLU A 135 -18.88 28.53 -5.35
CA GLU A 135 -19.92 29.23 -6.12
C GLU A 135 -19.39 29.62 -7.50
N GLY A 136 -20.18 29.37 -8.54
CA GLY A 136 -19.82 29.69 -9.93
C GLY A 136 -18.88 28.69 -10.60
N ARG A 137 -18.37 27.68 -9.88
CA ARG A 137 -17.64 26.56 -10.46
C ARG A 137 -18.60 25.63 -11.21
N ALA A 138 -18.16 25.08 -12.34
CA ALA A 138 -18.99 24.18 -13.13
C ALA A 138 -19.00 22.76 -12.53
N ARG A 139 -17.84 22.31 -12.05
CA ARG A 139 -17.54 20.91 -11.69
C ARG A 139 -16.92 20.83 -10.30
N VAL A 140 -17.34 19.84 -9.51
CA VAL A 140 -16.68 19.47 -8.25
C VAL A 140 -16.10 18.07 -8.38
N TYR A 141 -14.79 17.95 -8.17
CA TYR A 141 -14.08 16.68 -8.07
C TYR A 141 -13.92 16.30 -6.60
N CYS A 142 -14.39 15.13 -6.21
CA CYS A 142 -14.09 14.55 -4.90
C CYS A 142 -14.28 13.03 -4.92
N HIS A 143 -14.03 12.38 -3.79
CA HIS A 143 -14.36 10.96 -3.60
C HIS A 143 -15.78 10.82 -3.08
N PHE A 144 -16.69 10.35 -3.94
CA PHE A 144 -18.08 10.04 -3.57
C PHE A 144 -18.19 8.62 -3.05
N GLY A 145 -19.00 8.42 -2.02
CA GLY A 145 -19.34 7.09 -1.50
C GLY A 145 -18.24 6.45 -0.63
N ARG A 146 -17.17 7.17 -0.30
CA ARG A 146 -16.13 6.69 0.64
C ARG A 146 -16.50 6.99 2.09
N GLU A 147 -16.82 8.23 2.39
CA GLU A 147 -17.13 8.69 3.76
C GLU A 147 -18.52 9.34 3.80
N PRO A 148 -19.55 8.65 4.35
CA PRO A 148 -20.93 9.13 4.33
C PRO A 148 -21.12 10.50 4.97
N ALA A 149 -20.33 10.83 6.00
CA ALA A 149 -20.37 12.13 6.66
C ALA A 149 -19.92 13.26 5.72
N PHE A 150 -18.83 13.05 4.98
CA PHE A 150 -18.34 14.03 4.01
C PHE A 150 -19.31 14.18 2.84
N ASP A 151 -19.87 13.08 2.32
CA ASP A 151 -20.89 13.13 1.26
C ASP A 151 -22.12 13.96 1.70
N ALA A 152 -22.58 13.77 2.94
CA ALA A 152 -23.69 14.52 3.51
C ALA A 152 -23.35 16.02 3.66
N GLN A 153 -22.13 16.34 4.08
CA GLN A 153 -21.64 17.71 4.23
C GLN A 153 -21.54 18.41 2.87
N LEU A 154 -20.99 17.75 1.85
CA LEU A 154 -20.92 18.23 0.48
C LEU A 154 -22.31 18.57 -0.07
N MET A 155 -23.28 17.68 0.14
CA MET A 155 -24.68 17.94 -0.25
C MET A 155 -25.29 19.11 0.56
N GLY A 156 -24.85 19.31 1.80
CA GLY A 156 -25.15 20.48 2.61
C GLY A 156 -24.68 21.79 1.97
N TRP A 157 -23.42 21.84 1.54
CA TRP A 157 -22.86 23.01 0.82
C TRP A 157 -23.64 23.32 -0.46
N MET A 158 -24.03 22.30 -1.22
CA MET A 158 -24.86 22.47 -2.41
C MET A 158 -26.24 23.06 -2.10
N ARG A 159 -26.88 22.61 -1.02
CA ARG A 159 -28.17 23.17 -0.58
C ARG A 159 -28.00 24.64 -0.18
N ARG A 160 -26.93 24.97 0.54
CA ARG A 160 -26.65 26.35 0.99
C ARG A 160 -26.43 27.29 -0.19
N LEU A 161 -25.67 26.88 -1.21
CA LEU A 161 -25.50 27.65 -2.45
C LEU A 161 -26.82 27.99 -3.14
N ARG A 162 -27.72 27.02 -3.26
CA ARG A 162 -29.05 27.22 -3.88
C ARG A 162 -29.95 28.18 -3.08
N GLN A 163 -29.66 28.39 -1.81
CA GLN A 163 -30.41 29.28 -0.92
C GLN A 163 -29.80 30.70 -0.82
N LEU A 164 -28.64 30.95 -1.45
CA LEU A 164 -28.04 32.29 -1.49
C LEU A 164 -28.99 33.29 -2.17
N ARG A 165 -29.05 34.51 -1.62
CA ARG A 165 -29.89 35.59 -2.16
C ARG A 165 -29.46 35.93 -3.59
N GLY A 166 -30.35 35.74 -4.55
CA GLY A 166 -30.05 35.88 -5.99
C GLY A 166 -29.95 34.55 -6.74
N GLY A 167 -30.03 33.41 -6.03
CA GLY A 167 -29.94 32.07 -6.62
C GLY A 167 -28.49 31.73 -7.00
N GLY A 168 -27.64 31.53 -5.99
CA GLY A 168 -26.22 31.24 -6.19
C GLY A 168 -25.98 30.10 -7.18
N VAL A 169 -24.89 30.18 -7.93
CA VAL A 169 -24.60 29.22 -9.01
C VAL A 169 -23.92 28.00 -8.41
N ALA A 170 -24.72 26.98 -8.09
CA ALA A 170 -24.21 25.70 -7.64
C ALA A 170 -23.59 24.91 -8.80
N PRO A 171 -22.48 24.17 -8.57
CA PRO A 171 -21.94 23.22 -9.52
C PRO A 171 -22.99 22.22 -9.99
N LYS A 172 -22.95 21.88 -11.29
CA LYS A 172 -23.93 20.99 -11.93
C LYS A 172 -23.40 19.57 -12.13
N GLU A 173 -22.09 19.42 -12.04
CA GLU A 173 -21.38 18.18 -12.32
C GLU A 173 -20.53 17.78 -11.12
N PHE A 174 -20.62 16.51 -10.78
CA PHE A 174 -19.82 15.86 -9.76
C PHE A 174 -19.00 14.77 -10.44
N VAL A 175 -17.68 14.87 -10.30
CA VAL A 175 -16.75 14.02 -11.02
C VAL A 175 -15.92 13.23 -10.02
N ALA A 176 -15.75 11.93 -10.26
CA ALA A 176 -14.93 11.08 -9.42
C ALA A 176 -13.46 11.53 -9.50
N LEU A 177 -12.90 11.98 -8.37
CA LEU A 177 -11.52 12.48 -8.30
C LEU A 177 -10.49 11.42 -8.72
N GLY A 178 -10.76 10.15 -8.39
CA GLY A 178 -9.86 9.03 -8.67
C GLY A 178 -9.46 8.92 -10.14
N HIS A 179 -10.35 9.26 -11.07
CA HIS A 179 -10.06 9.15 -12.50
C HIS A 179 -8.85 10.00 -12.94
N LEU A 180 -8.63 11.15 -12.30
CA LEU A 180 -7.46 11.99 -12.59
C LEU A 180 -6.32 11.70 -11.60
N LEU A 181 -6.64 11.61 -10.31
CA LEU A 181 -5.62 11.55 -9.26
C LEU A 181 -4.91 10.20 -9.21
N HIS A 182 -5.61 9.10 -9.44
CA HIS A 182 -5.03 7.76 -9.35
C HIS A 182 -4.08 7.49 -10.50
N ASP A 183 -4.30 8.11 -11.66
CA ASP A 183 -3.34 8.07 -12.76
C ASP A 183 -2.05 8.81 -12.40
N LEU A 184 -2.11 9.92 -11.66
CA LEU A 184 -0.89 10.60 -11.15
C LEU A 184 -0.11 9.74 -10.15
N ARG A 185 -0.81 9.04 -9.25
CA ARG A 185 -0.20 8.15 -8.25
C ARG A 185 0.44 6.91 -8.86
N LEU A 186 -0.07 6.45 -10.00
CA LEU A 186 0.43 5.26 -10.66
C LEU A 186 1.89 5.39 -11.14
N TYR A 187 2.32 6.61 -11.51
CA TYR A 187 3.67 6.90 -11.97
C TYR A 187 4.51 7.55 -10.87
N LYS A 188 5.37 6.75 -10.24
CA LYS A 188 6.16 7.14 -9.08
C LYS A 188 7.30 8.06 -9.50
N SER A 189 7.42 9.18 -8.81
CA SER A 189 8.56 10.09 -8.93
C SER A 189 9.86 9.45 -8.42
N ARG A 190 10.98 10.13 -8.65
CA ARG A 190 12.28 9.70 -8.10
C ARG A 190 12.29 9.66 -6.58
N ASP A 191 11.60 10.59 -5.92
CA ASP A 191 11.57 10.66 -4.46
C ASP A 191 10.57 9.63 -3.88
N GLU A 192 9.49 9.34 -4.60
CA GLU A 192 8.58 8.22 -4.27
C GLU A 192 9.31 6.88 -4.35
N LEU A 193 10.02 6.61 -5.45
CA LEU A 193 10.83 5.39 -5.58
C LEU A 193 11.94 5.31 -4.53
N ARG A 194 12.47 6.43 -4.05
CA ARG A 194 13.46 6.44 -2.96
C ARG A 194 12.82 5.98 -1.65
N LEU A 195 11.61 6.49 -1.34
CA LEU A 195 10.83 6.07 -0.18
C LEU A 195 10.46 4.59 -0.26
N MET A 196 9.99 4.11 -1.41
CA MET A 196 9.64 2.70 -1.59
C MET A 196 10.87 1.79 -1.42
N ARG A 197 12.05 2.19 -1.91
CA ARG A 197 13.32 1.47 -1.62
C ARG A 197 13.62 1.44 -0.12
N THR A 198 13.39 2.54 0.59
CA THR A 198 13.56 2.57 2.06
C THR A 198 12.57 1.64 2.75
N ALA A 199 11.29 1.65 2.36
CA ALA A 199 10.28 0.75 2.90
C ALA A 199 10.67 -0.71 2.67
N ALA A 200 11.04 -1.07 1.43
CA ALA A 200 11.46 -2.44 1.07
C ALA A 200 12.73 -2.87 1.83
N ALA A 201 13.69 -1.98 2.05
CA ALA A 201 14.88 -2.27 2.86
C ALA A 201 14.53 -2.54 4.34
N VAL A 202 13.60 -1.77 4.92
CA VAL A 202 13.12 -2.00 6.29
C VAL A 202 12.35 -3.32 6.39
N ALA A 203 11.47 -3.62 5.44
CA ALA A 203 10.78 -4.90 5.36
C ALA A 203 11.77 -6.06 5.18
N ALA A 204 12.81 -5.88 4.37
CA ALA A 204 13.84 -6.88 4.17
C ALA A 204 14.60 -7.20 5.46
N GLU A 205 15.00 -6.18 6.22
CA GLU A 205 15.58 -6.38 7.54
C GLU A 205 14.63 -7.12 8.49
N ALA A 206 13.33 -6.82 8.44
CA ALA A 206 12.32 -7.46 9.26
C ALA A 206 12.14 -8.95 8.91
N HIS A 207 12.13 -9.29 7.62
CA HIS A 207 12.14 -10.68 7.14
C HIS A 207 13.39 -11.42 7.55
N LEU A 208 14.57 -10.80 7.47
CA LEU A 208 15.82 -11.42 7.94
C LEU A 208 15.82 -11.66 9.46
N ALA A 209 15.27 -10.73 10.25
CA ALA A 209 15.09 -10.90 11.69
C ALA A 209 14.15 -12.07 11.99
N ALA A 210 13.00 -12.12 11.29
CA ALA A 210 12.03 -13.20 11.40
C ALA A 210 12.63 -14.56 11.00
N MET A 211 13.36 -14.61 9.89
CA MET A 211 14.10 -15.80 9.44
C MET A 211 15.12 -16.25 10.47
N ARG A 212 15.76 -15.37 11.25
CA ARG A 212 16.68 -15.80 12.31
C ARG A 212 15.94 -16.29 13.56
N GLY A 213 14.83 -15.64 13.89
CA GLY A 213 14.04 -15.93 15.09
C GLY A 213 13.11 -17.15 14.97
N ALA A 214 12.68 -17.53 13.77
CA ALA A 214 11.69 -18.58 13.55
C ALA A 214 12.24 -19.99 13.74
N VAL A 215 12.29 -20.45 14.99
CA VAL A 215 12.71 -21.80 15.40
C VAL A 215 11.55 -22.59 16.00
N SER A 216 11.66 -23.93 15.98
CA SER A 216 10.63 -24.81 16.54
C SER A 216 10.39 -24.52 18.03
N GLY A 217 9.12 -24.57 18.43
CA GLY A 217 8.66 -24.31 19.79
C GLY A 217 8.24 -22.86 20.08
N ARG A 218 8.65 -21.89 19.23
CA ARG A 218 8.06 -20.55 19.24
C ARG A 218 6.67 -20.57 18.60
N HIS A 219 5.90 -19.51 18.79
CA HIS A 219 4.64 -19.28 18.11
C HIS A 219 4.78 -18.27 16.97
N GLU A 220 3.83 -18.31 16.04
CA GLU A 220 3.73 -17.36 14.93
C GLU A 220 3.73 -15.90 15.41
N TYR A 221 2.99 -15.53 16.47
CA TYR A 221 2.99 -14.16 17.02
C TYR A 221 4.36 -13.73 17.59
N GLU A 222 5.21 -14.67 18.01
CA GLU A 222 6.55 -14.32 18.51
C GLU A 222 7.45 -13.90 17.35
N VAL A 223 7.27 -14.52 16.19
CA VAL A 223 7.94 -14.12 14.95
C VAL A 223 7.35 -12.82 14.41
N GLU A 224 6.03 -12.64 14.48
CA GLU A 224 5.38 -11.36 14.18
C GLU A 224 5.96 -10.22 15.05
N ALA A 225 6.21 -10.48 16.34
CA ALA A 225 6.84 -9.50 17.22
C ALA A 225 8.24 -9.09 16.75
N ASP A 226 9.05 -10.02 16.24
CA ASP A 226 10.38 -9.73 15.68
C ASP A 226 10.29 -8.83 14.43
N ILE A 227 9.29 -9.09 13.56
CA ILE A 227 8.99 -8.27 12.38
C ILE A 227 8.61 -6.85 12.82
N LEU A 228 7.60 -6.72 13.69
CA LEU A 228 7.08 -5.43 14.13
C LEU A 228 8.12 -4.63 14.90
N HIS A 229 8.93 -5.28 15.74
CA HIS A 229 10.06 -4.64 16.42
C HIS A 229 11.05 -4.05 15.40
N THR A 230 11.38 -4.82 14.37
CA THR A 230 12.33 -4.41 13.34
C THR A 230 11.80 -3.26 12.49
N ILE A 231 10.51 -3.28 12.12
CA ILE A 231 9.89 -2.17 11.42
C ILE A 231 9.89 -0.90 12.29
N ARG A 232 9.51 -1.03 13.56
CA ARG A 232 9.38 0.12 14.48
C ARG A 232 10.70 0.76 14.86
N ARG A 233 11.81 0.00 14.97
CA ARG A 233 13.14 0.58 15.27
C ARG A 233 13.65 1.51 14.17
N HIS A 234 13.12 1.38 12.95
CA HIS A 234 13.39 2.27 11.82
C HIS A 234 12.43 3.47 11.75
N GLY A 235 11.48 3.56 12.68
CA GLY A 235 10.43 4.59 12.69
C GLY A 235 9.28 4.32 11.71
N ALA A 236 9.25 3.15 11.10
CA ALA A 236 8.21 2.72 10.15
C ALA A 236 7.04 2.02 10.86
N VAL A 237 5.97 1.75 10.12
CA VAL A 237 4.81 0.95 10.56
C VAL A 237 4.61 -0.23 9.60
N PRO A 238 3.89 -1.31 9.94
CA PRO A 238 3.59 -2.33 8.93
C PRO A 238 2.59 -1.77 7.90
N SER A 239 2.78 -2.04 6.61
CA SER A 239 1.89 -1.58 5.52
C SER A 239 0.53 -2.30 5.53
N PHE A 240 0.49 -3.51 6.09
CA PHE A 240 -0.71 -4.31 6.32
C PHE A 240 -0.46 -5.28 7.51
N PRO A 241 -1.50 -5.89 8.11
CA PRO A 241 -1.31 -6.86 9.18
C PRO A 241 -0.42 -8.04 8.73
N PRO A 242 0.74 -8.29 9.37
CA PRO A 242 1.62 -9.37 8.97
C PRO A 242 0.93 -10.73 8.99
N ILE A 243 1.20 -11.55 7.98
CA ILE A 243 0.79 -12.95 7.88
C ILE A 243 2.00 -13.79 8.29
N VAL A 244 1.83 -14.62 9.31
CA VAL A 244 2.86 -15.54 9.80
C VAL A 244 2.24 -16.93 9.93
N ALA A 245 2.41 -17.76 8.91
CA ALA A 245 1.64 -18.99 8.73
C ALA A 245 2.56 -20.23 8.67
N GLY A 246 2.65 -20.97 9.76
CA GLY A 246 3.40 -22.24 9.82
C GLY A 246 2.63 -23.39 9.17
N GLY A 247 3.30 -24.36 8.57
CA GLY A 247 2.72 -25.58 7.98
C GLY A 247 1.46 -25.35 7.12
N ALA A 248 0.40 -26.13 7.35
CA ALA A 248 -0.82 -26.10 6.54
C ALA A 248 -1.59 -24.75 6.58
N ARG A 249 -1.33 -23.89 7.58
CA ARG A 249 -1.94 -22.56 7.65
C ARG A 249 -1.47 -21.65 6.51
N ALA A 250 -0.30 -21.93 5.93
CA ALA A 250 0.19 -21.24 4.73
C ALA A 250 -0.74 -21.42 3.51
N CYS A 251 -1.67 -22.39 3.53
CA CYS A 251 -2.70 -22.56 2.49
C CYS A 251 -3.87 -21.58 2.62
N THR A 252 -3.92 -20.77 3.69
CA THR A 252 -4.88 -19.68 3.86
C THR A 252 -4.19 -18.37 3.48
N MET A 253 -4.53 -17.81 2.30
CA MET A 253 -3.78 -16.70 1.69
C MET A 253 -3.60 -15.47 2.60
N HIS A 254 -4.64 -15.08 3.36
CA HIS A 254 -4.60 -13.97 4.33
C HIS A 254 -4.73 -14.47 5.78
N TYR A 255 -3.91 -15.45 6.17
CA TYR A 255 -3.87 -15.94 7.54
C TYR A 255 -3.29 -14.89 8.50
N THR A 256 -4.13 -14.32 9.37
CA THR A 256 -3.69 -13.30 10.35
C THR A 256 -3.96 -13.71 11.80
N ALA A 257 -4.30 -14.99 12.03
CA ALA A 257 -4.53 -15.46 13.39
C ALA A 257 -3.22 -15.57 14.17
N ASN A 258 -2.11 -15.87 13.50
CA ASN A 258 -0.71 -15.84 13.98
C ASN A 258 -0.54 -16.42 15.39
N ARG A 259 -1.08 -17.60 15.66
CA ARG A 259 -1.17 -18.14 17.04
C ARG A 259 -0.72 -19.56 17.20
N ALA A 260 -0.49 -20.30 16.12
CA ALA A 260 -0.04 -21.67 16.22
C ALA A 260 1.43 -21.73 16.68
N PRO A 261 1.80 -22.80 17.42
CA PRO A 261 3.21 -23.12 17.63
C PRO A 261 3.86 -23.56 16.31
N LEU A 262 5.12 -23.22 16.12
CA LEU A 262 5.95 -23.62 15.00
C LEU A 262 6.54 -25.01 15.27
N ALA A 263 6.29 -25.96 14.37
CA ALA A 263 6.83 -27.31 14.49
C ALA A 263 8.05 -27.52 13.58
N ASP A 264 8.95 -28.39 14.04
CA ASP A 264 10.03 -28.88 13.18
C ASP A 264 9.46 -29.62 11.96
N GLY A 265 10.13 -29.51 10.82
CA GLY A 265 9.67 -30.07 9.54
C GLY A 265 8.55 -29.27 8.84
N GLU A 266 7.97 -28.24 9.46
CA GLU A 266 7.04 -27.33 8.77
C GLU A 266 7.78 -26.24 7.97
N LEU A 267 7.13 -25.75 6.91
CA LEU A 267 7.47 -24.44 6.33
C LEU A 267 6.83 -23.33 7.15
N LEU A 268 7.41 -22.14 7.09
CA LEU A 268 6.81 -20.91 7.57
C LEU A 268 6.71 -19.95 6.38
N LEU A 269 5.49 -19.57 6.03
CA LEU A 269 5.21 -18.49 5.09
C LEU A 269 5.05 -17.20 5.89
N ILE A 270 5.87 -16.21 5.58
CA ILE A 270 5.74 -14.86 6.11
C ILE A 270 5.41 -13.95 4.94
N ASP A 271 4.35 -13.16 5.11
CA ASP A 271 3.98 -12.08 4.21
C ASP A 271 3.80 -10.82 5.05
N ALA A 272 4.71 -9.86 4.86
CA ALA A 272 4.81 -8.68 5.67
C ALA A 272 5.59 -7.58 4.94
N GLY A 273 5.05 -6.36 5.00
CA GLY A 273 5.68 -5.16 4.48
C GLY A 273 5.82 -4.04 5.51
N ALA A 274 6.66 -3.07 5.19
CA ALA A 274 6.81 -1.83 5.95
C ALA A 274 6.20 -0.65 5.18
N GLU A 275 5.72 0.34 5.92
CA GLU A 275 5.24 1.63 5.43
C GLU A 275 6.13 2.75 5.99
N VAL A 276 6.71 3.54 5.08
CA VAL A 276 7.54 4.71 5.38
C VAL A 276 6.93 5.93 4.69
N ASP A 277 6.57 6.96 5.46
CA ASP A 277 5.87 8.15 4.96
C ASP A 277 4.68 7.78 4.05
N CYS A 278 3.86 6.84 4.50
CA CYS A 278 2.72 6.26 3.77
C CYS A 278 3.04 5.39 2.55
N TYR A 279 4.30 5.22 2.12
CA TYR A 279 4.63 4.30 1.01
C TYR A 279 4.89 2.89 1.53
N ALA A 280 4.14 1.94 0.97
CA ALA A 280 4.22 0.52 1.28
C ALA A 280 5.40 -0.16 0.55
N SER A 281 5.88 -1.21 1.20
CA SER A 281 6.56 -2.35 0.61
C SER A 281 5.71 -3.59 0.86
N ASP A 282 5.96 -4.65 0.09
CA ASP A 282 5.26 -5.92 0.21
C ASP A 282 6.21 -7.09 -0.09
N ILE A 283 6.37 -8.00 0.88
CA ILE A 283 7.35 -9.08 0.76
C ILE A 283 6.76 -10.34 1.38
N SER A 284 6.71 -11.39 0.57
CA SER A 284 6.48 -12.77 0.99
C SER A 284 7.72 -13.64 0.85
N ARG A 285 8.04 -14.40 1.90
CA ARG A 285 9.07 -15.44 1.90
C ARG A 285 8.57 -16.69 2.59
N THR A 286 8.91 -17.85 2.03
CA THR A 286 8.59 -19.16 2.62
C THR A 286 9.87 -19.94 2.89
N PHE A 287 10.06 -20.45 4.10
CA PHE A 287 11.29 -21.14 4.50
C PHE A 287 11.04 -22.24 5.56
N PRO A 288 11.91 -23.26 5.67
CA PRO A 288 11.72 -24.35 6.64
C PRO A 288 12.03 -23.88 8.06
N VAL A 289 11.11 -24.15 9.00
CA VAL A 289 11.30 -23.85 10.43
C VAL A 289 12.55 -24.56 10.96
N GLY A 290 12.74 -25.83 10.59
CA GLY A 290 13.90 -26.66 10.95
C GLY A 290 15.20 -26.34 10.21
N GLY A 291 15.22 -25.32 9.33
CA GLY A 291 16.42 -24.87 8.64
C GLY A 291 16.81 -25.61 7.37
N ARG A 292 16.12 -26.71 7.01
CA ARG A 292 16.32 -27.45 5.76
C ARG A 292 15.00 -27.81 5.12
N TYR A 293 14.92 -27.65 3.80
CA TYR A 293 13.73 -28.06 3.05
C TYR A 293 13.68 -29.59 3.00
N SER A 294 12.50 -30.17 3.17
CA SER A 294 12.26 -31.55 2.72
C SER A 294 12.35 -31.63 1.20
N ARG A 295 12.44 -32.85 0.66
CA ARG A 295 12.46 -33.06 -0.80
C ARG A 295 11.22 -32.44 -1.47
N GLU A 296 10.05 -32.65 -0.89
CA GLU A 296 8.77 -32.18 -1.41
C GLU A 296 8.64 -30.66 -1.27
N GLN A 297 9.01 -30.11 -0.12
CA GLN A 297 9.02 -28.66 0.09
C GLN A 297 9.93 -27.96 -0.90
N ARG A 298 11.16 -28.49 -1.10
CA ARG A 298 12.13 -27.98 -2.05
C ARG A 298 11.61 -28.02 -3.48
N ALA A 299 11.02 -29.15 -3.89
CA ALA A 299 10.48 -29.32 -5.23
C ALA A 299 9.38 -28.31 -5.57
N LEU A 300 8.42 -28.08 -4.68
CA LEU A 300 7.40 -27.05 -4.90
C LEU A 300 7.97 -25.64 -4.81
N TYR A 301 8.90 -25.40 -3.89
CA TYR A 301 9.56 -24.09 -3.74
C TYR A 301 10.27 -23.67 -5.02
N GLU A 302 11.02 -24.58 -5.66
CA GLU A 302 11.73 -24.31 -6.91
C GLU A 302 10.78 -24.01 -8.07
N VAL A 303 9.59 -24.62 -8.12
CA VAL A 303 8.55 -24.26 -9.10
C VAL A 303 8.08 -22.82 -8.89
N VAL A 304 7.76 -22.44 -7.64
CA VAL A 304 7.34 -21.07 -7.32
C VAL A 304 8.45 -20.06 -7.61
N LEU A 305 9.70 -20.37 -7.26
CA LEU A 305 10.84 -19.50 -7.53
C LEU A 305 11.06 -19.32 -9.04
N THR A 306 10.99 -20.41 -9.81
CA THR A 306 11.12 -20.35 -11.28
C THR A 306 10.02 -19.50 -11.89
N ALA A 307 8.78 -19.67 -11.42
CA ALA A 307 7.64 -18.87 -11.87
C ALA A 307 7.81 -17.38 -11.52
N GLN A 308 8.34 -17.09 -10.33
CA GLN A 308 8.57 -15.72 -9.87
C GLN A 308 9.65 -15.02 -10.69
N LEU A 309 10.80 -15.67 -10.93
CA LEU A 309 11.87 -15.10 -11.74
C LEU A 309 11.40 -14.84 -13.17
N ALA A 310 10.69 -15.79 -13.78
CA ALA A 310 10.14 -15.63 -15.11
C ALA A 310 9.06 -14.52 -15.18
N ALA A 311 8.26 -14.34 -14.13
CA ALA A 311 7.28 -13.27 -14.04
C ALA A 311 7.94 -11.89 -13.86
N ILE A 312 9.02 -11.80 -13.07
CA ILE A 312 9.82 -10.57 -12.90
C ILE A 312 10.41 -10.13 -14.25
N ASP A 313 10.90 -11.06 -15.08
CA ASP A 313 11.44 -10.77 -16.41
C ASP A 313 10.41 -10.11 -17.36
N GLU A 314 9.11 -10.34 -17.13
CA GLU A 314 8.03 -9.70 -17.88
C GLU A 314 7.64 -8.31 -17.36
N VAL A 315 8.16 -7.87 -16.21
CA VAL A 315 7.99 -6.50 -15.73
C VAL A 315 8.96 -5.60 -16.50
N ARG A 316 8.49 -5.03 -17.61
CA ARG A 316 9.27 -4.13 -18.49
C ARG A 316 8.37 -3.22 -19.30
N PRO A 317 8.86 -2.05 -19.75
CA PRO A 317 8.05 -1.14 -20.55
C PRO A 317 7.47 -1.80 -21.81
N GLY A 318 6.20 -1.49 -22.09
CA GLY A 318 5.48 -1.97 -23.28
C GLY A 318 4.87 -3.37 -23.12
N ASN A 319 5.22 -4.11 -22.06
CA ASN A 319 4.51 -5.35 -21.75
C ASN A 319 3.13 -5.05 -21.12
N PRO A 320 2.10 -5.86 -21.41
CA PRO A 320 0.83 -5.81 -20.69
C PRO A 320 1.01 -6.13 -19.20
N PHE A 321 0.21 -5.49 -18.32
CA PHE A 321 0.24 -5.74 -16.88
C PHE A 321 0.08 -7.23 -16.52
N ASP A 322 -0.77 -7.97 -17.24
CA ASP A 322 -1.02 -9.38 -16.99
C ASP A 322 0.00 -10.35 -17.62
N ALA A 323 1.04 -9.84 -18.31
CA ALA A 323 2.10 -10.68 -18.88
C ALA A 323 2.81 -11.52 -17.82
N ALA A 324 3.16 -10.92 -16.68
CA ALA A 324 3.77 -11.60 -15.55
C ALA A 324 2.88 -12.74 -15.02
N HIS A 325 1.57 -12.52 -14.97
CA HIS A 325 0.61 -13.53 -14.54
C HIS A 325 0.52 -14.72 -15.50
N HIS A 326 0.52 -14.46 -16.80
CA HIS A 326 0.46 -15.51 -17.81
C HIS A 326 1.71 -16.40 -17.81
N VAL A 327 2.90 -15.80 -17.67
CA VAL A 327 4.15 -16.56 -17.55
C VAL A 327 4.20 -17.37 -16.26
N ALA A 328 3.80 -16.80 -15.11
CA ALA A 328 3.73 -17.54 -13.86
C ALA A 328 2.77 -18.73 -13.94
N ILE A 329 1.58 -18.56 -14.52
CA ILE A 329 0.62 -19.66 -14.76
C ILE A 329 1.26 -20.77 -15.57
N ARG A 330 1.97 -20.42 -16.65
CA ARG A 330 2.65 -21.40 -17.53
C ARG A 330 3.64 -22.24 -16.74
N VAL A 331 4.57 -21.60 -16.05
CA VAL A 331 5.63 -22.28 -15.29
C VAL A 331 5.04 -23.12 -14.15
N ILE A 332 4.05 -22.59 -13.44
CA ILE A 332 3.37 -23.34 -12.37
C ILE A 332 2.66 -24.57 -12.93
N ALA A 333 1.92 -24.45 -14.03
CA ALA A 333 1.22 -25.57 -14.64
C ALA A 333 2.21 -26.67 -15.09
N GLU A 334 3.32 -26.30 -15.73
CA GLU A 334 4.39 -27.23 -16.12
C GLU A 334 4.99 -27.94 -14.90
N GLY A 335 5.32 -27.19 -13.85
CA GLY A 335 5.87 -27.74 -12.61
C GLY A 335 4.90 -28.69 -11.91
N LEU A 336 3.62 -28.33 -11.81
CA LEU A 336 2.59 -29.17 -11.19
C LEU A 336 2.34 -30.46 -11.97
N CYS A 337 2.36 -30.41 -13.31
CA CYS A 337 2.30 -31.60 -14.16
C CYS A 337 3.53 -32.49 -13.98
N ALA A 338 4.73 -31.90 -13.99
CA ALA A 338 6.00 -32.64 -13.83
C ALA A 338 6.10 -33.34 -12.47
N LEU A 339 5.57 -32.73 -11.41
CA LEU A 339 5.52 -33.31 -10.07
C LEU A 339 4.34 -34.27 -9.85
N GLY A 340 3.44 -34.41 -10.82
CA GLY A 340 2.26 -35.26 -10.76
C GLY A 340 1.16 -34.77 -9.82
N LEU A 341 1.07 -33.45 -9.58
CA LEU A 341 -0.06 -32.83 -8.86
C LEU A 341 -1.23 -32.51 -9.81
N LEU A 342 -0.95 -32.36 -11.10
CA LEU A 342 -1.95 -32.22 -12.16
C LEU A 342 -1.73 -33.27 -13.24
N ASP A 343 -2.80 -33.92 -13.67
CA ASP A 343 -2.75 -34.87 -14.79
C ASP A 343 -2.64 -34.14 -16.13
N GLY A 344 -2.07 -34.82 -17.14
CA GLY A 344 -1.93 -34.29 -18.49
C GLY A 344 -0.77 -33.29 -18.64
N ASP A 345 -0.89 -32.40 -19.62
CA ASP A 345 0.11 -31.37 -19.93
C ASP A 345 -0.31 -29.97 -19.45
N ALA A 346 0.63 -29.03 -19.49
CA ALA A 346 0.41 -27.66 -19.04
C ALA A 346 -0.61 -26.91 -19.92
N ASP A 347 -0.64 -27.15 -21.23
CA ASP A 347 -1.58 -26.47 -22.15
C ASP A 347 -3.03 -26.78 -21.80
N SER A 348 -3.35 -28.06 -21.63
CA SER A 348 -4.67 -28.52 -21.18
C SER A 348 -4.98 -28.02 -19.77
N ALA A 349 -4.01 -28.04 -18.84
CA ALA A 349 -4.21 -27.56 -17.47
C ALA A 349 -4.56 -26.07 -17.41
N ILE A 350 -3.99 -25.27 -18.30
CA ILE A 350 -4.25 -23.82 -18.42
C ILE A 350 -5.59 -23.57 -19.10
N ALA A 351 -5.85 -24.22 -20.24
CA ALA A 351 -7.08 -24.05 -21.00
C ALA A 351 -8.34 -24.41 -20.17
N GLU A 352 -8.23 -25.46 -19.35
CA GLU A 352 -9.32 -25.91 -18.45
C GLU A 352 -9.32 -25.19 -17.09
N GLY A 353 -8.31 -24.36 -16.81
CA GLY A 353 -8.18 -23.64 -15.54
C GLY A 353 -7.85 -24.52 -14.33
N ARG A 354 -7.36 -25.75 -14.53
CA ARG A 354 -7.05 -26.71 -13.46
C ARG A 354 -5.95 -26.23 -12.51
N TYR A 355 -5.03 -25.39 -12.99
CA TYR A 355 -3.98 -24.78 -12.16
C TYR A 355 -4.55 -23.95 -10.99
N LYS A 356 -5.77 -23.38 -11.14
CA LYS A 356 -6.42 -22.56 -10.10
C LYS A 356 -6.69 -23.32 -8.81
N ARG A 357 -6.71 -24.65 -8.88
CA ARG A 357 -6.79 -25.53 -7.71
C ARG A 357 -5.66 -25.27 -6.71
N PHE A 358 -4.46 -24.95 -7.20
CA PHE A 358 -3.25 -24.76 -6.39
C PHE A 358 -2.69 -23.33 -6.47
N PHE A 359 -3.04 -22.57 -7.52
CA PHE A 359 -2.69 -21.16 -7.68
C PHE A 359 -3.94 -20.32 -8.02
N PRO A 360 -4.77 -19.98 -7.00
CA PRO A 360 -6.06 -19.32 -7.22
C PRO A 360 -5.97 -17.78 -7.37
N SER A 361 -4.85 -17.17 -6.96
CA SER A 361 -4.66 -15.72 -6.91
C SER A 361 -4.11 -15.13 -8.21
N LYS A 362 -4.02 -13.80 -8.26
CA LYS A 362 -3.21 -13.09 -9.25
C LYS A 362 -1.73 -13.16 -8.85
N THR A 363 -0.87 -12.79 -9.79
CA THR A 363 0.59 -12.79 -9.60
C THR A 363 1.11 -11.44 -9.11
N GLY A 364 0.25 -10.44 -8.95
CA GLY A 364 0.64 -9.14 -8.42
C GLY A 364 -0.42 -8.07 -8.60
N HIS A 365 -0.14 -6.91 -8.03
CA HIS A 365 -0.96 -5.69 -8.03
C HIS A 365 -0.06 -4.45 -8.09
N TRP A 366 -0.64 -3.28 -8.32
CA TRP A 366 0.09 -2.01 -8.14
C TRP A 366 0.49 -1.83 -6.67
N LEU A 367 1.63 -1.17 -6.45
CA LEU A 367 2.15 -0.86 -5.12
C LEU A 367 2.55 0.62 -5.01
N GLY A 368 2.26 1.26 -3.88
CA GLY A 368 2.59 2.67 -3.66
C GLY A 368 2.13 3.15 -2.28
N LEU A 369 1.28 4.18 -2.24
CA LEU A 369 0.76 4.71 -0.97
C LEU A 369 -0.22 3.76 -0.26
N ASP A 370 -0.82 2.84 -1.01
CA ASP A 370 -1.60 1.73 -0.47
C ASP A 370 -0.92 0.44 -0.95
N VAL A 371 -1.02 -0.65 -0.17
CA VAL A 371 -0.41 -1.96 -0.54
C VAL A 371 -0.98 -2.47 -1.86
N HIS A 372 -2.31 -2.51 -1.97
CA HIS A 372 -3.02 -2.62 -3.23
C HIS A 372 -3.29 -1.21 -3.76
N ASP A 373 -2.30 -0.67 -4.46
CA ASP A 373 -2.31 0.73 -4.89
C ASP A 373 -3.35 0.99 -6.00
N VAL A 374 -3.66 2.28 -6.16
CA VAL A 374 -4.60 2.76 -7.16
C VAL A 374 -4.01 2.73 -8.57
N GLY A 375 -4.89 2.78 -9.57
CA GLY A 375 -4.54 2.83 -10.98
C GLY A 375 -5.32 1.80 -11.80
N ASP A 376 -5.78 2.20 -12.97
CA ASP A 376 -6.55 1.31 -13.84
C ASP A 376 -5.67 0.21 -14.41
N TYR A 377 -6.00 -1.05 -14.12
CA TYR A 377 -5.34 -2.22 -14.71
C TYR A 377 -5.66 -2.44 -16.18
N ARG A 378 -6.71 -1.78 -16.70
CA ARG A 378 -7.15 -1.87 -18.09
C ARG A 378 -7.49 -0.49 -18.65
N ILE A 379 -7.10 -0.23 -19.88
CA ILE A 379 -7.45 0.97 -20.64
C ILE A 379 -8.23 0.53 -21.88
N ASP A 380 -9.43 1.10 -22.09
CA ASP A 380 -10.34 0.74 -23.19
C ASP A 380 -10.63 -0.77 -23.31
N GLY A 381 -10.66 -1.45 -22.16
CA GLY A 381 -10.93 -2.89 -22.10
C GLY A 381 -9.71 -3.77 -22.33
N GLU A 382 -8.54 -3.24 -22.66
CA GLU A 382 -7.29 -3.99 -22.80
C GLU A 382 -6.40 -3.86 -21.56
N PRO A 383 -5.57 -4.87 -21.23
CA PRO A 383 -4.62 -4.74 -20.10
C PRO A 383 -3.69 -3.54 -20.32
N ARG A 384 -3.51 -2.73 -19.27
CA ARG A 384 -2.66 -1.55 -19.31
C ARG A 384 -1.22 -1.97 -19.61
N LEU A 385 -0.55 -1.24 -20.51
CA LEU A 385 0.87 -1.45 -20.77
C LEU A 385 1.70 -0.85 -19.64
N LEU A 386 2.74 -1.56 -19.23
CA LEU A 386 3.69 -1.10 -18.24
C LEU A 386 4.53 0.03 -18.80
N GLU A 387 4.77 1.04 -17.98
CA GLU A 387 5.60 2.20 -18.31
C GLU A 387 6.55 2.54 -17.16
N PRO A 388 7.70 3.18 -17.44
CA PRO A 388 8.66 3.55 -16.41
C PRO A 388 8.01 4.39 -15.30
N GLY A 389 8.31 4.04 -14.05
CA GLY A 389 7.74 4.68 -12.86
C GLY A 389 6.52 3.94 -12.29
N MET A 390 5.94 2.96 -12.97
CA MET A 390 5.00 2.03 -12.34
C MET A 390 5.73 1.09 -11.37
N VAL A 391 5.06 0.65 -10.32
CA VAL A 391 5.58 -0.33 -9.36
C VAL A 391 4.51 -1.38 -9.10
N VAL A 392 4.90 -2.65 -9.17
CA VAL A 392 4.03 -3.83 -8.98
C VAL A 392 4.66 -4.82 -8.00
N THR A 393 3.85 -5.64 -7.36
CA THR A 393 4.31 -6.88 -6.72
C THR A 393 4.43 -8.00 -7.75
N VAL A 394 5.28 -8.99 -7.49
CA VAL A 394 5.37 -10.26 -8.23
C VAL A 394 5.39 -11.43 -7.25
N GLU A 395 4.23 -12.05 -7.04
CA GLU A 395 3.89 -12.92 -5.91
C GLU A 395 3.24 -14.28 -6.29
N PRO A 396 3.81 -15.07 -7.21
CA PRO A 396 3.26 -16.40 -7.46
C PRO A 396 3.29 -17.27 -6.19
N GLY A 397 2.33 -18.18 -6.10
CA GLY A 397 2.27 -19.13 -5.00
C GLY A 397 1.63 -20.46 -5.39
N ILE A 398 1.97 -21.50 -4.64
CA ILE A 398 1.34 -22.82 -4.72
C ILE A 398 0.86 -23.19 -3.32
N TYR A 399 -0.42 -23.57 -3.23
CA TYR A 399 -1.07 -23.96 -2.00
C TYR A 399 -1.73 -25.32 -2.22
N VAL A 400 -1.26 -26.35 -1.51
CA VAL A 400 -1.85 -27.70 -1.54
C VAL A 400 -2.60 -27.91 -0.23
N PRO A 401 -3.95 -27.79 -0.22
CA PRO A 401 -4.73 -27.92 1.01
C PRO A 401 -4.45 -29.22 1.77
N PRO A 402 -4.53 -29.24 3.10
CA PRO A 402 -4.26 -30.43 3.90
C PRO A 402 -5.25 -31.58 3.63
N ASP A 403 -6.47 -31.26 3.21
CA ASP A 403 -7.54 -32.18 2.85
C ASP A 403 -7.60 -32.49 1.35
N GLU A 404 -6.58 -32.08 0.58
CA GLU A 404 -6.58 -32.24 -0.86
C GLU A 404 -6.59 -33.71 -1.30
N THR A 405 -7.66 -34.09 -1.98
CA THR A 405 -7.87 -35.47 -2.46
C THR A 405 -7.27 -35.65 -3.85
N GLY A 406 -6.80 -36.86 -4.20
CA GLY A 406 -6.22 -37.08 -5.54
C GLY A 406 -4.81 -36.52 -5.75
N VAL A 407 -4.16 -35.98 -4.71
CA VAL A 407 -2.70 -35.80 -4.66
C VAL A 407 -2.09 -36.72 -3.58
N PRO A 408 -0.83 -37.19 -3.77
CA PRO A 408 -0.10 -37.92 -2.73
C PRO A 408 0.01 -37.14 -1.41
N GLU A 409 -0.14 -37.83 -0.28
CA GLU A 409 -0.12 -37.24 1.08
C GLU A 409 1.08 -36.36 1.37
N ARG A 410 2.25 -36.71 0.83
CA ARG A 410 3.51 -35.97 0.98
C ARG A 410 3.46 -34.51 0.49
N TRP A 411 2.48 -34.14 -0.34
CA TRP A 411 2.31 -32.77 -0.83
C TRP A 411 1.31 -31.95 0.00
N ARG A 412 0.44 -32.61 0.76
CA ARG A 412 -0.70 -31.96 1.44
C ARG A 412 -0.21 -31.04 2.56
N GLY A 413 -0.83 -29.87 2.66
CA GLY A 413 -0.50 -28.85 3.66
C GLY A 413 0.73 -28.02 3.33
N ILE A 414 1.28 -28.10 2.11
CA ILE A 414 2.38 -27.23 1.66
C ILE A 414 1.78 -25.96 1.03
N GLY A 415 2.02 -24.81 1.66
CA GLY A 415 1.75 -23.49 1.09
C GLY A 415 3.05 -22.71 0.92
N ILE A 416 3.30 -22.19 -0.27
CA ILE A 416 4.49 -21.42 -0.62
C ILE A 416 4.09 -20.20 -1.45
N ARG A 417 4.56 -19.03 -1.03
CA ARG A 417 4.56 -17.78 -1.80
C ARG A 417 5.95 -17.16 -1.76
N ILE A 418 6.38 -16.60 -2.88
CA ILE A 418 7.63 -15.84 -2.99
C ILE A 418 7.29 -14.56 -3.72
N GLU A 419 7.55 -13.42 -3.09
CA GLU A 419 7.08 -12.13 -3.59
C GLU A 419 8.16 -11.06 -3.55
N ASP A 420 8.22 -10.24 -4.58
CA ASP A 420 9.08 -9.06 -4.61
C ASP A 420 8.35 -7.82 -5.11
N ASP A 421 8.78 -6.67 -4.59
CA ASP A 421 8.42 -5.33 -5.07
C ASP A 421 9.26 -4.99 -6.32
N VAL A 422 8.62 -4.64 -7.44
CA VAL A 422 9.28 -4.43 -8.72
C VAL A 422 8.89 -3.11 -9.36
N ALA A 423 9.87 -2.21 -9.52
CA ALA A 423 9.70 -0.94 -10.22
C ALA A 423 10.04 -1.08 -11.71
N VAL A 424 9.15 -0.62 -12.59
CA VAL A 424 9.40 -0.55 -14.03
C VAL A 424 10.39 0.59 -14.30
N THR A 425 11.50 0.27 -14.96
CA THR A 425 12.52 1.24 -15.37
C THR A 425 12.48 1.46 -16.88
N ARG A 426 13.34 2.33 -17.41
CA ARG A 426 13.39 2.61 -18.86
C ARG A 426 13.72 1.37 -19.71
N ASP A 427 14.59 0.51 -19.20
CA ASP A 427 15.19 -0.60 -19.97
C ASP A 427 14.81 -1.97 -19.40
N GLY A 428 13.86 -2.03 -18.45
CA GLY A 428 13.43 -3.26 -17.78
C GLY A 428 12.76 -2.96 -16.44
N HIS A 429 13.31 -3.53 -15.36
CA HIS A 429 12.83 -3.33 -14.01
C HIS A 429 13.97 -3.20 -12.98
N GLU A 430 13.59 -2.85 -11.77
CA GLU A 430 14.41 -2.88 -10.56
C GLU A 430 13.63 -3.63 -9.47
N VAL A 431 14.23 -4.67 -8.88
CA VAL A 431 13.66 -5.38 -7.74
C VAL A 431 14.03 -4.64 -6.46
N LEU A 432 13.07 -3.99 -5.81
CA LEU A 432 13.30 -3.14 -4.64
C LEU A 432 13.57 -3.96 -3.36
N SER A 433 13.01 -5.18 -3.29
CA SER A 433 13.05 -6.10 -2.15
C SER A 433 14.14 -7.18 -2.24
N ALA A 434 15.13 -7.00 -3.13
CA ALA A 434 16.22 -7.98 -3.34
C ALA A 434 17.12 -8.22 -2.10
N GLY A 435 16.93 -7.46 -1.02
CA GLY A 435 17.67 -7.59 0.24
C GLY A 435 17.37 -8.86 1.04
N VAL A 436 16.33 -9.63 0.69
CA VAL A 436 16.01 -10.91 1.34
C VAL A 436 16.24 -12.07 0.37
N PRO A 437 17.06 -13.07 0.74
CA PRO A 437 17.33 -14.20 -0.14
C PRO A 437 16.05 -14.97 -0.45
N LYS A 438 15.96 -15.45 -1.69
CA LYS A 438 14.92 -16.33 -2.20
C LYS A 438 15.49 -17.57 -2.90
N ASP A 439 16.82 -17.63 -3.09
CA ASP A 439 17.45 -18.88 -3.45
C ASP A 439 17.37 -19.83 -2.24
N PRO A 440 16.85 -21.05 -2.41
CA PRO A 440 16.65 -21.96 -1.29
C PRO A 440 17.98 -22.42 -0.66
N GLY A 441 19.09 -22.41 -1.40
CA GLY A 441 20.43 -22.67 -0.84
C GLY A 441 20.94 -21.51 0.01
N GLU A 442 20.74 -20.26 -0.42
CA GLU A 442 21.04 -19.07 0.38
C GLU A 442 20.19 -18.99 1.64
N ILE A 443 18.89 -19.35 1.55
CA ILE A 443 18.01 -19.48 2.71
C ILE A 443 18.57 -20.51 3.68
N GLU A 444 18.81 -21.76 3.25
CA GLU A 444 19.37 -22.80 4.15
C GLU A 444 20.71 -22.37 4.78
N ALA A 445 21.57 -21.67 4.03
CA ALA A 445 22.82 -21.13 4.56
C ALA A 445 22.59 -20.06 5.64
N LEU A 446 21.62 -19.15 5.43
CA LEU A 446 21.21 -18.17 6.43
C LEU A 446 20.64 -18.87 7.69
N LEU A 447 19.80 -19.89 7.51
CA LEU A 447 19.14 -20.59 8.62
C LEU A 447 20.12 -21.47 9.41
N ALA A 448 21.18 -21.97 8.78
CA ALA A 448 22.23 -22.73 9.46
C ALA A 448 23.08 -21.89 10.42
N GLY A 449 23.05 -20.56 10.30
CA GLY A 449 23.77 -19.63 11.17
C GLY A 449 22.99 -19.12 12.38
N ARG A 450 21.80 -19.67 12.66
CA ARG A 450 20.91 -19.26 13.76
C ARG A 450 21.44 -19.61 15.15
#